data_AF-A0A358N428-F1
#
_entry.id   AF-A0A358N428-F1
#
_cell.length_a   1.000
_cell.length_b   1.000
_cell.length_c   1.000
_cell.angle_alpha   90.00
_cell.angle_beta   90.00
_cell.angle_gamma   90.00
#
_symmetry.space_group_name_H-M   'P 1'
#
loop_
_entity.id
_entity.type
_entity.pdbx_description
1 polymer ?
#
loop_
_entity_poly.entity_id
_entity_poly.type
_entity_poly.pdbx_seq_one_letter_code
_entity_poly.pdbx_strand_id
1 'polypeptide(L)'
;MIKHFTLGNLFVVLVLSSSTQAEILKQLRENHKEAYAISLNIENPKLGTDRDREKLEIWADSHKKSQLTAKALIPALFNHWIDQPNDQQLKKEIESVYNGLAGKPTTQRYNQTQSFMSRIAWPLLAHSNLTKEQAELLAKLVKPPSAWRISDVMARIGMPTEANGWDQQAVYALALIRLGKEKQARSEISNLYAKASTNYKANPKGSLDYGPEAGESRYRDYVDYLQLCELLSGFQDSITNNHTGATKHVSQAQKLRNKVSPEAAVLIEEISRRSKSDKHKQVPSRKTD
;
A
#
# COMPACT_ATOMS: atom_id res chain seq x y z
N MET A 1 -22.11 -23.82 16.23
CA MET A 1 -22.75 -22.49 16.18
C MET A 1 -21.90 -21.60 15.26
N ILE A 2 -22.24 -21.58 13.97
CA ILE A 2 -21.46 -20.92 12.92
C ILE A 2 -21.78 -19.42 13.00
N LYS A 3 -20.83 -18.61 13.49
CA LYS A 3 -20.97 -17.15 13.45
C LYS A 3 -20.63 -16.66 12.05
N HIS A 4 -21.61 -16.01 11.42
CA HIS A 4 -21.41 -15.24 10.19
C HIS A 4 -20.28 -14.22 10.39
N PHE A 5 -19.15 -14.44 9.71
CA PHE A 5 -18.10 -13.44 9.56
C PHE A 5 -18.51 -12.48 8.44
N THR A 6 -19.05 -11.33 8.81
CA THR A 6 -19.22 -10.20 7.88
C THR A 6 -17.84 -9.59 7.60
N LEU A 7 -17.39 -9.73 6.35
CA LEU A 7 -16.09 -9.29 5.81
C LEU A 7 -15.88 -7.75 5.77
N GLY A 8 -16.65 -6.98 6.55
CA GLY A 8 -16.71 -5.52 6.44
C GLY A 8 -15.62 -4.73 7.16
N ASN A 9 -14.88 -5.31 8.11
CA ASN A 9 -13.93 -4.57 8.96
C ASN A 9 -12.68 -5.38 9.30
N LEU A 10 -11.94 -5.85 8.29
CA LEU A 10 -10.67 -6.56 8.50
C LEU A 10 -9.47 -5.59 8.53
N PHE A 11 -9.51 -4.60 9.42
CA PHE A 11 -8.37 -3.73 9.73
C PHE A 11 -8.29 -3.44 11.23
N VAL A 12 -8.64 -4.41 12.07
CA VAL A 12 -8.20 -4.42 13.46
C VAL A 12 -6.97 -5.31 13.52
N VAL A 13 -5.81 -4.70 13.81
CA VAL A 13 -4.64 -5.43 14.30
C VAL A 13 -5.03 -5.97 15.68
N LEU A 14 -5.77 -7.07 15.71
CA LEU A 14 -5.95 -7.85 16.92
C LEU A 14 -4.63 -8.57 17.16
N VAL A 15 -3.98 -8.23 18.26
CA VAL A 15 -2.88 -9.02 18.83
C VAL A 15 -3.48 -10.34 19.32
N LEU A 16 -3.76 -11.24 18.39
CA LEU A 16 -4.19 -12.59 18.67
C LEU A 16 -2.98 -13.41 19.13
N SER A 17 -3.21 -14.45 19.95
CA SER A 17 -2.14 -15.39 20.26
C SER A 17 -1.60 -16.03 18.97
N SER A 18 -0.33 -16.42 18.97
CA SER A 18 0.31 -17.08 17.83
C SER A 18 -0.44 -18.33 17.36
N SER A 19 -1.04 -19.08 18.30
CA SER A 19 -1.88 -20.24 18.00
C SER A 19 -3.17 -19.88 17.25
N THR A 20 -3.82 -18.76 17.61
CA THR A 20 -5.03 -18.29 16.92
C THR A 20 -4.71 -17.72 15.54
N GLN A 21 -3.57 -17.04 15.38
CA GLN A 21 -3.12 -16.55 14.07
C GLN A 21 -2.82 -17.69 13.10
N ALA A 22 -2.17 -18.77 13.58
CA ALA A 22 -1.87 -19.94 12.77
C ALA A 22 -3.14 -20.66 12.28
N GLU A 23 -4.15 -20.81 13.15
CA GLU A 23 -5.42 -21.46 12.78
C GLU A 23 -6.22 -20.61 11.78
N ILE A 24 -6.26 -19.28 11.96
CA ILE A 24 -6.88 -18.37 10.99
C ILE A 24 -6.18 -18.46 9.64
N LEU A 25 -4.84 -18.45 9.62
CA LEU A 25 -4.07 -18.54 8.39
C LEU A 25 -4.31 -19.87 7.67
N LYS A 26 -4.38 -20.98 8.41
CA LYS A 26 -4.72 -22.31 7.88
C LYS A 26 -6.11 -22.32 7.23
N GLN A 27 -7.13 -21.82 7.93
CA GLN A 27 -8.50 -21.75 7.40
C GLN A 27 -8.57 -20.86 6.15
N LEU A 28 -7.87 -19.73 6.12
CA LEU A 28 -7.83 -18.85 4.95
C LEU A 28 -7.16 -19.52 3.75
N ARG A 29 -6.09 -20.30 3.96
CA ARG A 29 -5.42 -21.08 2.91
C ARG A 29 -6.36 -22.14 2.32
N GLU A 30 -7.03 -22.90 3.18
CA GLU A 30 -7.98 -23.94 2.76
C GLU A 30 -9.13 -23.33 1.95
N ASN A 31 -9.77 -22.28 2.49
CA ASN A 31 -10.85 -21.56 1.81
C ASN A 31 -10.43 -21.00 0.45
N HIS A 32 -9.21 -20.43 0.36
CA HIS A 32 -8.69 -19.89 -0.89
C HIS A 32 -8.39 -21.00 -1.91
N LYS A 33 -7.74 -22.09 -1.47
CA LYS A 33 -7.42 -23.24 -2.32
C LYS A 33 -8.67 -23.87 -2.92
N GLU A 34 -9.71 -24.08 -2.12
CA GLU A 34 -10.99 -24.62 -2.58
C GLU A 34 -11.65 -23.70 -3.61
N ALA A 35 -11.81 -22.41 -3.30
CA ALA A 35 -12.46 -21.46 -4.19
C ALA A 35 -11.69 -21.27 -5.50
N TYR A 36 -10.36 -21.24 -5.43
CA TYR A 36 -9.50 -21.10 -6.60
C TYR A 36 -9.56 -22.33 -7.51
N ALA A 37 -9.51 -23.54 -6.95
CA ALA A 37 -9.60 -24.78 -7.73
C ALA A 37 -10.92 -24.88 -8.52
N ILE A 38 -12.04 -24.52 -7.91
CA ILE A 38 -13.35 -24.51 -8.58
C ILE A 38 -13.35 -23.47 -9.72
N SER A 39 -12.77 -22.29 -9.49
CA SER A 39 -12.73 -21.23 -10.51
C SER A 39 -11.85 -21.56 -11.74
N LEU A 40 -10.86 -22.44 -11.59
CA LEU A 40 -9.99 -22.89 -12.68
C LEU A 40 -10.59 -24.06 -13.47
N ASN A 41 -11.33 -24.95 -12.81
CA ASN A 41 -11.87 -26.17 -13.43
C ASN A 41 -13.13 -25.95 -14.28
N ILE A 42 -13.76 -24.78 -14.17
CA ILE A 42 -14.87 -24.41 -15.04
C ILE A 42 -14.28 -23.56 -16.18
N GLU A 43 -14.07 -24.18 -17.35
CA GLU A 43 -13.76 -23.45 -18.59
C GLU A 43 -14.79 -22.34 -18.77
N ASN A 44 -14.33 -21.11 -19.07
CA ASN A 44 -15.19 -19.94 -19.27
C ASN A 44 -16.33 -20.29 -20.25
N PRO A 45 -17.55 -20.60 -19.75
CA PRO A 45 -18.52 -21.31 -20.56
C PRO A 45 -19.07 -20.35 -21.62
N LYS A 46 -19.13 -20.82 -22.87
CA LYS A 46 -19.73 -20.03 -23.96
C LYS A 46 -21.23 -19.92 -23.73
N LEU A 47 -21.79 -18.73 -23.97
CA LEU A 47 -23.24 -18.49 -23.92
C LEU A 47 -23.93 -19.35 -25.00
N GLY A 48 -24.80 -20.30 -24.61
CA GLY A 48 -25.50 -21.15 -25.57
C GLY A 48 -26.69 -21.94 -25.02
N THR A 49 -26.60 -22.53 -23.82
CA THR A 49 -27.67 -23.34 -23.22
C THR A 49 -27.96 -22.97 -21.76
N ASP A 50 -29.11 -23.41 -21.21
CA ASP A 50 -29.42 -23.23 -19.77
C ASP A 50 -28.39 -23.91 -18.86
N ARG A 51 -27.80 -25.02 -19.32
CA ARG A 51 -26.68 -25.70 -18.64
C ARG A 51 -25.39 -24.86 -18.67
N ASP A 52 -25.21 -24.01 -19.67
CA ASP A 52 -24.09 -23.07 -19.73
C ASP A 52 -24.31 -21.86 -18.81
N ARG A 53 -25.57 -21.45 -18.57
CA ARG A 53 -25.91 -20.42 -17.58
C ARG A 53 -25.63 -20.88 -16.16
N GLU A 54 -26.05 -22.09 -15.79
CA GLU A 54 -25.76 -22.66 -14.47
C GLU A 54 -24.24 -22.77 -14.22
N LYS A 55 -23.47 -23.24 -15.22
CA LYS A 55 -22.01 -23.28 -15.14
C LYS A 55 -21.39 -21.88 -15.01
N LEU A 56 -21.95 -20.88 -15.71
CA LEU A 56 -21.49 -19.50 -15.64
C LEU A 56 -21.75 -18.89 -14.27
N GLU A 57 -22.90 -19.16 -13.65
CA GLU A 57 -23.25 -18.73 -12.31
C GLU A 57 -22.30 -19.35 -11.26
N ILE A 58 -22.09 -20.67 -11.32
CA ILE A 58 -21.15 -21.37 -10.43
C ILE A 58 -19.72 -20.84 -10.60
N TRP A 59 -19.29 -20.60 -11.84
CA TRP A 59 -17.98 -20.00 -12.12
C TRP A 59 -17.88 -18.58 -11.54
N ALA A 60 -18.88 -17.73 -11.77
CA ALA A 60 -18.88 -16.35 -11.30
C ALA A 60 -18.83 -16.26 -9.77
N ASP A 61 -19.63 -17.07 -9.09
CA ASP A 61 -19.66 -17.15 -7.62
C ASP A 61 -18.34 -17.68 -7.05
N SER A 62 -17.80 -18.74 -7.65
CA SER A 62 -16.51 -19.31 -7.24
C SER A 62 -15.36 -18.34 -7.48
N HIS A 63 -15.41 -17.62 -8.61
CA HIS A 63 -14.43 -16.58 -8.93
C HIS A 63 -14.49 -15.43 -7.92
N LYS A 64 -15.70 -14.94 -7.59
CA LYS A 64 -15.91 -13.92 -6.57
C LYS A 64 -15.44 -14.37 -5.19
N LYS A 65 -15.75 -15.61 -4.79
CA LYS A 65 -15.27 -16.20 -3.53
C LYS A 65 -13.75 -16.32 -3.50
N SER A 66 -13.13 -16.73 -4.61
CA SER A 66 -11.68 -16.79 -4.75
C SER A 66 -11.02 -15.42 -4.58
N GLN A 67 -11.58 -14.37 -5.19
CA GLN A 67 -11.09 -13.00 -5.00
C GLN A 67 -11.23 -12.52 -3.55
N LEU A 68 -12.36 -12.79 -2.90
CA LEU A 68 -12.60 -12.40 -1.51
C LEU A 68 -11.64 -13.10 -0.55
N THR A 69 -11.46 -14.41 -0.70
CA THR A 69 -10.52 -15.20 0.11
C THR A 69 -9.08 -14.75 -0.12
N ALA A 70 -8.66 -14.45 -1.36
CA ALA A 70 -7.34 -13.90 -1.65
C ALA A 70 -7.12 -12.53 -0.96
N LYS A 71 -8.10 -11.64 -1.02
CA LYS A 71 -8.05 -10.32 -0.34
C LYS A 71 -7.96 -10.45 1.19
N ALA A 72 -8.50 -11.51 1.78
CA ALA A 72 -8.35 -11.80 3.21
C ALA A 72 -7.02 -12.49 3.54
N LEU A 73 -6.53 -13.37 2.65
CA LEU A 73 -5.32 -14.16 2.85
C LEU A 73 -4.04 -13.30 2.73
N ILE A 74 -3.98 -12.37 1.77
CA ILE A 74 -2.79 -11.54 1.54
C ILE A 74 -2.33 -10.78 2.81
N PRO A 75 -3.19 -10.03 3.52
CA PRO A 75 -2.78 -9.34 4.74
C PRO A 75 -2.30 -10.29 5.84
N ALA A 76 -2.95 -11.45 5.99
CA ALA A 76 -2.56 -12.47 6.97
C ALA A 76 -1.17 -13.04 6.65
N LEU A 77 -0.89 -13.33 5.38
CA LEU A 77 0.43 -13.78 4.93
C LEU A 77 1.50 -12.72 5.17
N PHE A 78 1.22 -11.44 4.90
CA PHE A 78 2.17 -10.36 5.18
C PHE A 78 2.47 -10.21 6.67
N ASN A 79 1.46 -10.26 7.54
CA ASN A 79 1.67 -10.20 8.98
C ASN A 79 2.57 -11.35 9.44
N HIS A 80 2.30 -12.57 8.98
CA HIS A 80 3.11 -13.73 9.34
C HIS A 80 4.54 -13.65 8.79
N TRP A 81 4.69 -13.17 7.55
CA TRP A 81 5.99 -12.99 6.92
C TRP A 81 6.82 -11.86 7.55
N ILE A 82 6.18 -10.85 8.14
CA ILE A 82 6.89 -9.78 8.85
C ILE A 82 7.67 -10.34 10.04
N ASP A 83 7.08 -11.30 10.75
CA ASP A 83 7.72 -11.98 11.88
C ASP A 83 8.75 -13.03 11.43
N GLN A 84 8.66 -13.51 10.18
CA GLN A 84 9.51 -14.56 9.61
C GLN A 84 10.07 -14.16 8.23
N PRO A 85 10.90 -13.09 8.15
CA PRO A 85 11.35 -12.51 6.88
C PRO A 85 12.11 -13.49 5.97
N ASN A 86 12.81 -14.46 6.56
CA ASN A 86 13.65 -15.41 5.84
C ASN A 86 12.86 -16.60 5.25
N ASP A 87 11.55 -16.69 5.52
CA ASP A 87 10.72 -17.74 4.97
C ASP A 87 10.43 -17.50 3.48
N GLN A 88 11.24 -18.14 2.62
CA GLN A 88 11.08 -18.08 1.18
C GLN A 88 9.80 -18.74 0.67
N GLN A 89 9.21 -19.66 1.45
CA GLN A 89 7.95 -20.31 1.07
C GLN A 89 6.78 -19.34 1.24
N LEU A 90 6.74 -18.59 2.36
CA LEU A 90 5.75 -17.54 2.58
C LEU A 90 5.85 -16.44 1.53
N LYS A 91 7.07 -16.02 1.19
CA LYS A 91 7.30 -15.04 0.12
C LYS A 91 6.73 -15.52 -1.23
N LYS A 92 7.02 -16.76 -1.63
CA LYS A 92 6.48 -17.36 -2.86
C LYS A 92 4.95 -17.46 -2.82
N GLU A 93 4.38 -17.79 -1.67
CA GLU A 93 2.94 -17.86 -1.49
C GLU A 93 2.29 -16.49 -1.64
N ILE A 94 2.84 -15.44 -1.02
CA ILE A 94 2.38 -14.05 -1.19
C ILE A 94 2.38 -13.66 -2.67
N GLU A 95 3.48 -13.91 -3.38
CA GLU A 95 3.59 -13.60 -4.81
C GLU A 95 2.59 -14.40 -5.66
N SER A 96 2.37 -15.67 -5.34
CA SER A 96 1.41 -16.53 -6.04
C SER A 96 -0.02 -16.03 -5.87
N VAL A 97 -0.45 -15.77 -4.62
CA VAL A 97 -1.80 -15.27 -4.32
C VAL A 97 -2.01 -13.89 -4.94
N TYR A 98 -1.00 -13.01 -4.87
CA TYR A 98 -1.04 -11.70 -5.53
C TYR A 98 -1.20 -11.82 -7.05
N ASN A 99 -0.39 -12.64 -7.73
CA ASN A 99 -0.47 -12.80 -9.18
C ASN A 99 -1.82 -13.40 -9.60
N GLY A 100 -2.32 -14.36 -8.82
CA GLY A 100 -3.64 -14.95 -8.99
C GLY A 100 -4.76 -13.91 -8.84
N LEU A 101 -4.61 -12.95 -7.92
CA LEU A 101 -5.56 -11.86 -7.69
C LEU A 101 -5.47 -10.75 -8.75
N ALA A 102 -4.26 -10.33 -9.13
CA ALA A 102 -4.01 -9.17 -9.99
C ALA A 102 -4.39 -9.42 -11.45
N GLY A 103 -4.25 -10.65 -11.94
CA GLY A 103 -4.48 -10.97 -13.35
C GLY A 103 -3.49 -10.25 -14.28
N LYS A 104 -3.94 -9.88 -15.49
CA LYS A 104 -3.07 -9.26 -16.50
C LYS A 104 -2.81 -7.79 -16.21
N PRO A 105 -1.55 -7.30 -16.33
CA PRO A 105 -1.25 -5.87 -16.39
C PRO A 105 -2.08 -5.24 -17.52
N THR A 106 -2.66 -4.06 -17.28
CA THR A 106 -3.64 -3.31 -18.12
C THR A 106 -5.13 -3.58 -17.86
N THR A 107 -5.48 -4.57 -17.03
CA THR A 107 -6.90 -4.79 -16.68
C THR A 107 -7.36 -3.90 -15.52
N GLN A 108 -8.66 -3.56 -15.47
CA GLN A 108 -9.24 -2.89 -14.29
C GLN A 108 -8.97 -3.70 -13.01
N ARG A 109 -9.07 -5.03 -13.08
CA ARG A 109 -8.73 -5.95 -12.00
C ARG A 109 -7.31 -5.76 -11.46
N TYR A 110 -6.33 -5.56 -12.34
CA TYR A 110 -4.95 -5.27 -11.93
C TYR A 110 -4.87 -3.94 -11.18
N ASN A 111 -5.52 -2.89 -11.68
CA ASN A 111 -5.54 -1.58 -11.01
C ASN A 111 -6.19 -1.65 -9.62
N GLN A 112 -7.32 -2.35 -9.50
CA GLN A 112 -8.00 -2.59 -8.21
C GLN A 112 -7.10 -3.36 -7.23
N THR A 113 -6.36 -4.36 -7.74
CA THR A 113 -5.45 -5.15 -6.92
C THR A 113 -4.26 -4.33 -6.47
N GLN A 114 -3.74 -3.45 -7.34
CA GLN A 114 -2.68 -2.52 -6.98
C GLN A 114 -3.12 -1.54 -5.88
N SER A 115 -4.28 -0.89 -6.02
CA SER A 115 -4.82 -0.04 -4.95
C SER A 115 -5.05 -0.83 -3.66
N PHE A 116 -5.52 -2.08 -3.74
CA PHE A 116 -5.59 -2.97 -2.57
C PHE A 116 -4.21 -3.21 -1.94
N MET A 117 -3.19 -3.54 -2.73
CA MET A 117 -1.83 -3.77 -2.23
C MET A 117 -1.21 -2.52 -1.61
N SER A 118 -1.40 -1.35 -2.21
CA SER A 118 -0.99 -0.07 -1.65
C SER A 118 -1.64 0.19 -0.29
N ARG A 119 -2.90 -0.22 -0.14
CA ARG A 119 -3.61 -0.10 1.13
C ARG A 119 -3.01 -0.97 2.23
N ILE A 120 -2.59 -2.19 1.91
CA ILE A 120 -1.94 -3.11 2.83
C ILE A 120 -0.50 -2.69 3.14
N ALA A 121 0.26 -2.26 2.13
CA ALA A 121 1.69 -1.97 2.27
C ALA A 121 1.96 -0.68 3.07
N TRP A 122 1.08 0.32 3.00
CA TRP A 122 1.27 1.60 3.71
C TRP A 122 1.57 1.46 5.21
N PRO A 123 0.70 0.83 6.04
CA PRO A 123 0.97 0.73 7.47
C PRO A 123 2.27 -0.02 7.78
N LEU A 124 2.62 -1.02 6.97
CA LEU A 124 3.85 -1.80 7.11
C LEU A 124 5.09 -0.94 6.83
N LEU A 125 5.04 -0.13 5.77
CA LEU A 125 6.13 0.74 5.37
C LEU A 125 6.27 1.99 6.26
N ALA A 126 5.15 2.50 6.79
CA ALA A 126 5.13 3.72 7.59
C ALA A 126 5.57 3.47 9.03
N HIS A 127 5.12 2.39 9.67
CA HIS A 127 5.38 2.13 11.10
C HIS A 127 6.54 1.16 11.36
N SER A 128 6.80 0.19 10.48
CA SER A 128 7.67 -0.93 10.83
C SER A 128 9.14 -0.68 10.49
N ASN A 129 10.03 -1.21 11.33
CA ASN A 129 11.43 -1.41 10.97
C ASN A 129 11.54 -2.65 10.07
N LEU A 130 11.18 -2.49 8.80
CA LEU A 130 11.28 -3.56 7.82
C LEU A 130 12.75 -3.82 7.45
N THR A 131 13.07 -5.08 7.17
CA THR A 131 14.33 -5.44 6.52
C THR A 131 14.35 -4.92 5.07
N LYS A 132 15.54 -4.86 4.46
CA LYS A 132 15.66 -4.49 3.04
C LYS A 132 14.90 -5.46 2.13
N GLU A 133 14.94 -6.76 2.43
CA GLU A 133 14.20 -7.77 1.67
C GLU A 133 12.68 -7.55 1.77
N GLN A 134 12.19 -7.19 2.96
CA GLN A 134 10.79 -6.82 3.18
C GLN A 134 10.36 -5.61 2.37
N ALA A 135 11.15 -4.55 2.41
CA ALA A 135 10.90 -3.36 1.61
C ALA A 135 11.00 -3.65 0.09
N GLU A 136 11.85 -4.57 -0.33
CA GLU A 136 12.03 -4.94 -1.73
C GLU A 136 10.83 -5.68 -2.29
N LEU A 137 10.30 -6.65 -1.55
CA LEU A 137 9.07 -7.34 -1.93
C LEU A 137 7.90 -6.35 -2.04
N LEU A 138 7.72 -5.49 -1.04
CA LEU A 138 6.65 -4.49 -1.07
C LEU A 138 6.82 -3.52 -2.24
N ALA A 139 8.04 -3.03 -2.50
CA ALA A 139 8.34 -2.18 -3.65
C ALA A 139 8.01 -2.86 -4.99
N LYS A 140 8.32 -4.16 -5.13
CA LYS A 140 7.97 -4.94 -6.32
C LYS A 140 6.46 -5.00 -6.53
N LEU A 141 5.71 -5.28 -5.46
CA LEU A 141 4.27 -5.50 -5.54
C LEU A 141 3.46 -4.21 -5.75
N VAL A 142 3.93 -3.08 -5.23
CA VAL A 142 3.25 -1.77 -5.36
C VAL A 142 3.84 -0.88 -6.47
N LYS A 143 4.71 -1.40 -7.33
CA LYS A 143 5.37 -0.60 -8.38
C LYS A 143 4.34 -0.04 -9.38
N PRO A 144 4.26 1.29 -9.58
CA PRO A 144 3.33 1.89 -10.55
C PRO A 144 3.61 1.38 -11.96
N PRO A 145 2.56 0.98 -12.72
CA PRO A 145 2.72 0.56 -14.11
C PRO A 145 3.19 1.73 -14.99
N SER A 146 3.95 1.43 -16.04
CA SER A 146 4.51 2.43 -16.95
C SER A 146 3.44 3.32 -17.60
N ALA A 147 2.25 2.78 -17.85
CA ALA A 147 1.13 3.53 -18.43
C ALA A 147 0.73 4.76 -17.59
N TRP A 148 0.84 4.67 -16.25
CA TRP A 148 0.46 5.78 -15.37
C TRP A 148 1.48 6.92 -15.37
N ARG A 149 2.69 6.69 -15.90
CA ARG A 149 3.74 7.70 -16.05
C ARG A 149 3.41 8.80 -17.04
N ILE A 150 2.39 8.59 -17.89
CA ILE A 150 1.86 9.64 -18.77
C ILE A 150 1.33 10.81 -17.94
N SER A 151 0.67 10.54 -16.80
CA SER A 151 0.20 11.59 -15.87
C SER A 151 1.36 12.42 -15.30
N ASP A 152 2.51 11.79 -15.05
CA ASP A 152 3.71 12.50 -14.56
C ASP A 152 4.25 13.48 -15.62
N VAL A 153 4.11 13.16 -16.92
CA VAL A 153 4.50 14.05 -18.02
C VAL A 153 3.50 15.21 -18.16
N MET A 154 2.20 14.90 -18.15
CA MET A 154 1.13 15.90 -18.26
C MET A 154 1.21 16.94 -17.14
N ALA A 155 1.41 16.52 -15.90
CA ALA A 155 1.53 17.47 -14.79
C ALA A 155 2.77 18.36 -14.87
N ARG A 156 3.89 17.85 -15.44
CA ARG A 156 5.11 18.64 -15.65
C ARG A 156 4.93 19.74 -16.69
N ILE A 157 4.04 19.57 -17.65
CA ILE A 157 3.68 20.61 -18.62
C ILE A 157 2.48 21.47 -18.17
N GLY A 158 2.09 21.35 -16.89
CA GLY A 158 1.05 22.18 -16.28
C GLY A 158 -0.38 21.72 -16.55
N MET A 159 -0.58 20.49 -17.06
CA MET A 159 -1.93 19.94 -17.27
C MET A 159 -2.44 19.21 -16.02
N PRO A 160 -3.66 19.52 -15.54
CA PRO A 160 -4.34 18.74 -14.52
C PRO A 160 -4.46 17.27 -14.94
N THR A 161 -4.40 16.37 -13.95
CA THR A 161 -4.44 14.91 -14.18
C THR A 161 -5.34 14.25 -13.16
N GLU A 162 -6.02 13.18 -13.57
CA GLU A 162 -6.80 12.35 -12.66
C GLU A 162 -5.91 11.76 -11.55
N ALA A 163 -6.51 11.55 -10.38
CA ALA A 163 -5.81 11.02 -9.22
C ALA A 163 -5.53 9.51 -9.26
N ASN A 164 -5.74 8.88 -10.41
CA ASN A 164 -5.55 7.46 -10.60
C ASN A 164 -4.10 7.05 -10.29
N GLY A 165 -3.93 6.20 -9.27
CA GLY A 165 -2.62 5.66 -8.88
C GLY A 165 -1.72 6.56 -8.05
N TRP A 166 -2.21 7.71 -7.58
CA TRP A 166 -1.43 8.62 -6.75
C TRP A 166 -1.08 8.02 -5.38
N ASP A 167 -2.03 7.29 -4.79
CA ASP A 167 -1.86 6.53 -3.55
C ASP A 167 -0.78 5.47 -3.71
N GLN A 168 -0.81 4.73 -4.82
CA GLN A 168 0.19 3.72 -5.15
C GLN A 168 1.56 4.34 -5.32
N GLN A 169 1.66 5.48 -6.02
CA GLN A 169 2.92 6.18 -6.18
C GLN A 169 3.49 6.65 -4.84
N ALA A 170 2.65 7.14 -3.92
CA ALA A 170 3.09 7.52 -2.57
C ALA A 170 3.64 6.32 -1.79
N VAL A 171 2.96 5.17 -1.84
CA VAL A 171 3.40 3.94 -1.17
C VAL A 171 4.70 3.41 -1.79
N TYR A 172 4.82 3.46 -3.11
CA TYR A 172 6.05 3.07 -3.81
C TYR A 172 7.22 3.99 -3.47
N ALA A 173 7.00 5.32 -3.39
CA ALA A 173 8.00 6.26 -2.91
C ALA A 173 8.49 5.90 -1.50
N LEU A 174 7.57 5.59 -0.58
CA LEU A 174 7.91 5.17 0.78
C LEU A 174 8.71 3.86 0.80
N ALA A 175 8.37 2.89 -0.05
CA ALA A 175 9.15 1.66 -0.20
C ALA A 175 10.58 1.95 -0.71
N LEU A 176 10.74 2.86 -1.68
CA LEU A 176 12.05 3.29 -2.17
C LEU A 176 12.87 4.01 -1.09
N ILE A 177 12.23 4.82 -0.24
CA ILE A 177 12.88 5.43 0.93
C ILE A 177 13.43 4.35 1.86
N ARG A 178 12.63 3.34 2.21
CA ARG A 178 13.04 2.21 3.07
C ARG A 178 14.18 1.39 2.46
N LEU A 179 14.24 1.31 1.13
CA LEU A 179 15.33 0.66 0.40
C LEU A 179 16.62 1.48 0.30
N GLY A 180 16.61 2.74 0.72
CA GLY A 180 17.74 3.66 0.51
C GLY A 180 17.93 4.08 -0.95
N LYS A 181 16.89 3.93 -1.80
CA LYS A 181 16.92 4.32 -3.22
C LYS A 181 16.57 5.80 -3.38
N GLU A 182 17.41 6.66 -2.80
CA GLU A 182 17.08 8.06 -2.56
C GLU A 182 16.67 8.85 -3.81
N LYS A 183 17.45 8.73 -4.89
CA LYS A 183 17.18 9.43 -6.16
C LYS A 183 15.82 9.03 -6.76
N GLN A 184 15.50 7.74 -6.69
CA GLN A 184 14.23 7.22 -7.21
C GLN A 184 13.06 7.71 -6.34
N ALA A 185 13.17 7.58 -5.02
CA ALA A 185 12.17 8.10 -4.09
C ALA A 185 11.89 9.59 -4.30
N ARG A 186 12.95 10.40 -4.43
CA ARG A 186 12.83 11.85 -4.69
C ARG A 186 12.12 12.14 -6.01
N SER A 187 12.42 11.37 -7.05
CA SER A 187 11.72 11.51 -8.34
C SER A 187 10.24 11.18 -8.22
N GLU A 188 9.88 10.12 -7.50
CA GLU A 188 8.47 9.75 -7.29
C GLU A 188 7.71 10.81 -6.51
N ILE A 189 8.31 11.35 -5.44
CA ILE A 189 7.73 12.41 -4.62
C ILE A 189 7.57 13.69 -5.44
N SER A 190 8.58 14.08 -6.21
CA SER A 190 8.53 15.28 -7.05
C SER A 190 7.42 15.19 -8.11
N ASN A 191 7.29 14.03 -8.77
CA ASN A 191 6.21 13.80 -9.73
C ASN A 191 4.82 13.87 -9.07
N LEU A 192 4.66 13.27 -7.88
CA LEU A 192 3.40 13.32 -7.14
C LEU A 192 3.07 14.74 -6.68
N TYR A 193 4.06 15.48 -6.18
CA TYR A 193 3.92 16.89 -5.81
C TYR A 193 3.50 17.75 -7.01
N ALA A 194 4.12 17.56 -8.17
CA ALA A 194 3.74 18.27 -9.40
C ALA A 194 2.28 18.00 -9.77
N LYS A 195 1.83 16.75 -9.69
CA LYS A 195 0.43 16.37 -9.95
C LYS A 195 -0.54 17.04 -8.97
N ALA A 196 -0.27 16.96 -7.67
CA ALA A 196 -1.11 17.57 -6.66
C ALA A 196 -1.12 19.11 -6.77
N SER A 197 0.04 19.73 -6.99
CA SER A 197 0.19 21.18 -7.11
C SER A 197 -0.50 21.74 -8.36
N THR A 198 -0.33 21.09 -9.52
CA THR A 198 -0.98 21.50 -10.78
C THR A 198 -2.49 21.41 -10.67
N ASN A 199 -3.02 20.32 -10.12
CA ASN A 199 -4.46 20.20 -9.92
C ASN A 199 -4.99 21.18 -8.86
N TYR A 200 -4.27 21.39 -7.75
CA TYR A 200 -4.65 22.39 -6.74
C TYR A 200 -4.72 23.80 -7.31
N LYS A 201 -3.78 24.19 -8.19
CA LYS A 201 -3.82 25.50 -8.86
C LYS A 201 -5.01 25.63 -9.80
N ALA A 202 -5.36 24.57 -10.52
CA ALA A 202 -6.50 24.56 -11.43
C ALA A 202 -7.84 24.55 -10.70
N ASN A 203 -7.94 23.84 -9.57
CA ASN A 203 -9.16 23.72 -8.77
C ASN A 203 -8.85 23.61 -7.26
N PRO A 204 -8.64 24.73 -6.54
CA PRO A 204 -8.27 24.70 -5.12
C PRO A 204 -9.33 24.08 -4.20
N LYS A 205 -10.59 24.09 -4.62
CA LYS A 205 -11.73 23.52 -3.87
C LYS A 205 -12.13 22.13 -4.38
N GLY A 206 -11.38 21.57 -5.32
CA GLY A 206 -11.65 20.27 -5.91
C GLY A 206 -11.46 19.15 -4.90
N SER A 207 -12.39 18.21 -4.89
CA SER A 207 -12.22 16.92 -4.22
C SER A 207 -11.70 15.89 -5.22
N LEU A 208 -10.84 14.99 -4.74
CA LEU A 208 -10.41 13.86 -5.54
C LEU A 208 -11.50 12.79 -5.52
N ASP A 209 -12.14 12.58 -6.67
CA ASP A 209 -13.00 11.41 -6.85
C ASP A 209 -12.12 10.24 -7.32
N TYR A 210 -12.06 9.23 -6.47
CA TYR A 210 -11.29 8.02 -6.70
C TYR A 210 -12.15 6.85 -7.21
N GLY A 211 -13.47 7.05 -7.33
CA GLY A 211 -14.44 5.97 -7.47
C GLY A 211 -14.50 5.07 -6.22
N PRO A 212 -15.41 4.08 -6.21
CA PRO A 212 -15.60 3.16 -5.08
C PRO A 212 -14.39 2.25 -4.79
N GLU A 213 -13.44 2.16 -5.73
CA GLU A 213 -12.33 1.19 -5.72
C GLU A 213 -11.17 1.60 -4.81
N ALA A 214 -10.93 2.90 -4.61
CA ALA A 214 -9.85 3.37 -3.73
C ALA A 214 -10.12 3.13 -2.24
N GLY A 215 -11.33 2.70 -1.89
CA GLY A 215 -11.76 2.53 -0.51
C GLY A 215 -11.87 3.87 0.23
N GLU A 216 -12.17 3.80 1.51
CA GLU A 216 -12.37 4.99 2.32
C GLU A 216 -11.04 5.69 2.66
N SER A 217 -11.03 7.01 2.46
CA SER A 217 -10.40 8.00 3.35
C SER A 217 -8.92 8.35 3.20
N ARG A 218 -8.17 7.81 2.23
CA ARG A 218 -6.76 8.22 2.06
C ARG A 218 -6.56 9.38 1.08
N TYR A 219 -6.08 10.50 1.62
CA TYR A 219 -5.62 11.68 0.87
C TYR A 219 -6.69 12.21 -0.10
N ARG A 220 -7.87 12.60 0.40
CA ARG A 220 -9.02 12.90 -0.49
C ARG A 220 -8.96 14.27 -1.17
N ASP A 221 -8.03 15.12 -0.79
CA ASP A 221 -7.84 16.42 -1.43
C ASP A 221 -6.37 16.66 -1.81
N TYR A 222 -6.17 17.66 -2.66
CA TYR A 222 -4.83 17.99 -3.14
C TYR A 222 -3.89 18.42 -2.02
N VAL A 223 -4.43 19.09 -0.98
CA VAL A 223 -3.63 19.55 0.16
C VAL A 223 -3.09 18.38 0.96
N ASP A 224 -3.87 17.30 1.13
CA ASP A 224 -3.43 16.07 1.79
C ASP A 224 -2.24 15.44 1.06
N TYR A 225 -2.27 15.42 -0.27
CA TYR A 225 -1.12 14.94 -1.06
C TYR A 225 0.09 15.84 -0.95
N LEU A 226 -0.10 17.16 -0.93
CA LEU A 226 1.02 18.09 -0.75
C LEU A 226 1.65 17.88 0.64
N GLN A 227 0.84 17.73 1.69
CA GLN A 227 1.33 17.40 3.04
C GLN A 227 2.06 16.05 3.06
N LEU A 228 1.50 15.04 2.39
CA LEU A 228 2.12 13.72 2.27
C LEU A 228 3.49 13.81 1.57
N CYS A 229 3.61 14.55 0.46
CA CYS A 229 4.87 14.73 -0.25
C CYS A 229 5.94 15.41 0.62
N GLU A 230 5.55 16.43 1.40
CA GLU A 230 6.43 17.05 2.38
C GLU A 230 6.88 16.03 3.43
N LEU A 231 5.96 15.25 3.99
CA LEU A 231 6.29 14.27 5.04
C LEU A 231 7.08 13.07 4.53
N LEU A 232 6.88 12.63 3.29
CA LEU A 232 7.74 11.65 2.63
C LEU A 232 9.16 12.20 2.43
N SER A 233 9.30 13.47 2.04
CA SER A 233 10.61 14.13 1.90
C SER A 233 11.30 14.26 3.26
N GLY A 234 10.55 14.66 4.29
CA GLY A 234 11.07 14.74 5.65
C GLY A 234 11.45 13.37 6.22
N PHE A 235 10.69 12.32 5.89
CA PHE A 235 11.03 10.96 6.27
C PHE A 235 12.30 10.47 5.58
N GLN A 236 12.45 10.74 4.27
CA GLN A 236 13.70 10.50 3.54
C GLN A 236 14.89 11.19 4.21
N ASP A 237 14.78 12.49 4.51
CA ASP A 237 15.81 13.26 5.20
C ASP A 237 16.15 12.68 6.59
N SER A 238 15.16 12.15 7.30
CA SER A 238 15.40 11.50 8.60
C SER A 238 16.18 10.19 8.48
N ILE A 239 16.06 9.46 7.36
CA ILE A 239 16.84 8.25 7.10
C ILE A 239 18.29 8.59 6.74
N THR A 240 18.52 9.74 6.09
CA THR A 240 19.86 10.21 5.70
C THR A 240 20.53 11.07 6.77
N ASN A 241 20.00 11.07 8.00
CA ASN A 241 20.47 11.86 9.15
C ASN A 241 20.42 13.39 8.95
N ASN A 242 19.64 13.89 7.98
CA ASN A 242 19.37 15.30 7.79
C ASN A 242 18.19 15.76 8.66
N HIS A 243 18.37 15.77 9.99
CA HIS A 243 17.29 16.10 10.93
C HIS A 243 16.74 17.53 10.79
N THR A 244 17.60 18.49 10.39
CA THR A 244 17.18 19.86 10.12
C THR A 244 16.27 19.94 8.91
N GLY A 245 16.62 19.23 7.81
CA GLY A 245 15.76 19.10 6.64
C GLY A 245 14.44 18.41 6.96
N ALA A 246 14.49 17.31 7.71
CA ALA A 246 13.31 16.58 8.15
C ALA A 246 12.33 17.47 8.94
N THR A 247 12.84 18.26 9.88
CA THR A 247 12.03 19.19 10.70
C THR A 247 11.42 20.31 9.84
N LYS A 248 12.18 20.82 8.87
CA LYS A 248 11.69 21.83 7.93
C LYS A 248 10.50 21.31 7.12
N HIS A 249 10.59 20.09 6.61
CA HIS A 249 9.50 19.43 5.87
C HIS A 249 8.24 19.23 6.73
N VAL A 250 8.39 18.82 8.00
CA VAL A 250 7.25 18.74 8.94
C VAL A 250 6.58 20.09 9.13
N SER A 251 7.36 21.17 9.31
CA SER A 251 6.82 22.52 9.43
C SER A 251 6.11 22.98 8.15
N GLN A 252 6.66 22.66 6.97
CA GLN A 252 6.04 22.98 5.68
C GLN A 252 4.70 22.25 5.51
N ALA A 253 4.63 20.96 5.85
CA ALA A 253 3.38 20.20 5.84
C ALA A 253 2.30 20.83 6.75
N GLN A 254 2.67 21.28 7.95
CA GLN A 254 1.76 21.93 8.88
C GLN A 254 1.30 23.32 8.40
N LYS A 255 2.13 24.05 7.66
CA LYS A 255 1.76 25.34 7.06
C LYS A 255 0.72 25.21 5.95
N LEU A 256 0.72 24.09 5.22
CA LEU A 256 -0.31 23.82 4.20
C LEU A 256 -1.70 23.67 4.84
N ARG A 257 -1.76 22.99 5.99
CA ARG A 257 -2.96 22.85 6.83
C ARG A 257 -2.56 22.39 8.22
N ASN A 258 -3.01 23.09 9.26
CA ASN A 258 -2.64 22.79 10.65
C ASN A 258 -2.91 21.33 11.04
N LYS A 259 -4.03 20.76 10.58
CA LYS A 259 -4.40 19.37 10.80
C LYS A 259 -3.87 18.50 9.67
N VAL A 260 -2.85 17.70 9.96
CA VAL A 260 -2.31 16.67 9.06
C VAL A 260 -3.27 15.49 9.02
N SER A 261 -3.40 14.83 7.86
CA SER A 261 -4.20 13.61 7.74
C SER A 261 -3.67 12.50 8.65
N PRO A 262 -4.53 11.66 9.24
CA PRO A 262 -4.10 10.57 10.13
C PRO A 262 -3.03 9.67 9.51
N GLU A 263 -3.13 9.39 8.21
CA GLU A 263 -2.21 8.51 7.50
C GLU A 263 -0.82 9.12 7.33
N ALA A 264 -0.74 10.43 7.12
CA ALA A 264 0.54 11.13 7.03
C ALA A 264 1.12 11.46 8.41
N ALA A 265 0.28 11.61 9.44
CA ALA A 265 0.70 11.89 10.81
C ALA A 265 1.66 10.81 11.37
N VAL A 266 1.46 9.55 10.97
CA VAL A 266 2.39 8.44 11.29
C VAL A 266 3.83 8.76 10.89
N LEU A 267 4.04 9.42 9.75
CA LEU A 267 5.38 9.77 9.31
C LEU A 267 6.02 10.82 10.23
N ILE A 268 5.24 11.72 10.83
CA ILE A 268 5.73 12.70 11.81
C ILE A 268 6.25 11.98 13.05
N GLU A 269 5.52 10.98 13.54
CA GLU A 269 5.93 10.16 14.68
C GLU A 269 7.25 9.45 14.39
N GLU A 270 7.37 8.84 13.21
CA GLU A 270 8.56 8.11 12.78
C GLU A 270 9.78 9.03 12.57
N ILE A 271 9.59 10.20 11.95
CA ILE A 271 10.63 11.26 11.82
C ILE A 271 11.12 11.69 13.21
N SER A 272 10.18 11.91 14.13
CA SER A 272 10.48 12.33 15.51
C SER A 272 11.24 11.26 16.27
N ARG A 273 10.83 9.99 16.12
CA ARG A 273 11.47 8.83 16.75
C ARG A 273 12.93 8.69 16.31
N ARG A 274 13.20 8.81 15.00
CA ARG A 274 14.57 8.74 14.45
C ARG A 274 15.45 9.88 14.96
N SER A 275 14.91 11.09 14.97
CA SER A 275 15.63 12.27 15.47
C SER A 275 16.00 12.17 16.96
N LYS A 276 15.24 11.39 17.77
CA LYS A 276 15.57 11.10 19.17
C LYS A 276 16.60 9.98 19.32
N SER A 277 16.48 8.91 18.52
CA SER A 277 17.40 7.76 18.56
C SER A 277 18.85 8.15 18.26
N ASP A 278 19.07 9.09 17.35
CA ASP A 278 20.44 9.48 16.97
C ASP A 278 21.10 10.43 17.97
N LYS A 279 20.31 11.22 18.73
CA LYS A 279 20.82 12.02 19.87
C LYS A 279 21.38 11.13 20.98
N HIS A 280 20.83 9.93 21.20
CA HIS A 280 21.33 8.99 22.20
C HIS A 280 22.62 8.26 21.78
N LYS A 281 22.85 8.07 20.47
CA LYS A 281 24.10 7.46 19.97
C LYS A 281 25.30 8.41 20.01
N GLN A 282 25.07 9.71 20.20
CA GLN A 282 26.12 10.72 20.26
C GLN A 282 26.56 11.09 21.70
N VAL A 283 26.05 10.43 22.74
CA VAL A 283 26.56 10.61 24.10
C VAL A 283 27.85 9.80 24.27
N PRO A 284 29.03 10.43 24.42
CA PRO A 284 30.27 9.69 24.61
C PRO A 284 30.24 9.00 25.98
N SER A 285 30.63 7.72 25.99
CA SER A 285 31.13 7.04 27.19
C SER A 285 32.10 7.98 27.90
N ARG A 286 31.68 8.59 29.02
CA ARG A 286 32.61 9.23 29.96
C ARG A 286 33.65 8.19 30.29
N LYS A 287 34.89 8.41 29.85
CA LYS A 287 36.04 7.72 30.42
C LYS A 287 36.04 8.09 31.90
N THR A 288 35.82 7.09 32.75
CA THR A 288 36.18 7.18 34.16
C THR A 288 37.70 7.12 34.20
N ASP A 289 38.30 8.23 34.64
CA ASP A 289 39.69 8.30 35.06
C ASP A 289 39.94 7.42 36.30
#